data_AF-A0A523TU09-F1
#
_entry.id   AF-A0A523TU09-F1
#
_cell.length_a   1.000
_cell.length_b   1.000
_cell.length_c   1.000
_cell.angle_alpha   90.00
_cell.angle_beta   90.00
_cell.angle_gamma   90.00
#
_symmetry.space_group_name_H-M   'P 1'
#
loop_
_entity.id
_entity.type
_entity.pdbx_description
1 polymer ?
#
loop_
_entity_poly.entity_id
_entity_poly.type
_entity_poly.pdbx_seq_one_letter_code
_entity_poly.pdbx_strand_id
1 'polypeptide(L)'
;MKKEYVLIVIVMVFGLVISIPGCGGSSGGGSSRSSSPSGGGGGGSTGTGTGTGGNGGGGSSTGDTENDANTGMFTAMDMFNFVNAIRTEYLHTSDDIFDGYPWKGEYVSVRTWSVTMTKDDALFSEAQAEANALKGGGSPKGERFGYQNGGGEPFWAQGLDSPKYMISGKSSGSLDGNLYGRWHTKANGTARMGYIYQTGTGQYNKKNKLGVGKTDVGDNDVWWVLIFGE
;
A
#
# COMPACT_ATOMS: atom_id res chain seq x y z
N MET A 1 11.90 35.91 37.22
CA MET A 1 10.97 35.71 36.08
C MET A 1 11.11 34.37 35.34
N LYS A 2 11.84 33.35 35.83
CA LYS A 2 11.96 32.04 35.12
C LYS A 2 11.49 30.82 35.93
N LYS A 3 11.09 30.99 37.20
CA LYS A 3 10.64 29.88 38.07
C LYS A 3 9.12 29.72 38.13
N GLU A 4 8.37 30.75 37.77
CA GLU A 4 6.90 30.73 37.84
C GLU A 4 6.25 30.07 36.61
N TYR A 5 6.91 30.11 35.44
CA TYR A 5 6.41 29.48 34.22
C TYR A 5 6.48 27.94 34.24
N VAL A 6 7.41 27.36 35.00
CA VAL A 6 7.56 25.89 35.09
C VAL A 6 6.41 25.27 35.89
N LEU A 7 5.85 25.99 36.86
CA LEU A 7 4.75 25.48 37.70
C LEU A 7 3.42 25.39 36.91
N ILE A 8 3.18 26.33 35.98
CA ILE A 8 1.94 26.39 35.18
C ILE A 8 1.87 25.23 34.17
N VAL A 9 3.00 24.83 33.58
CA VAL A 9 3.05 23.72 32.62
C VAL A 9 2.79 22.36 33.29
N ILE A 10 3.26 22.16 34.53
CA ILE A 10 3.05 20.91 35.27
C ILE A 10 1.58 20.72 35.68
N VAL A 11 0.87 21.80 36.02
CA VAL A 11 -0.57 21.73 36.39
C VAL A 11 -1.45 21.40 35.17
N MET A 12 -1.11 21.87 33.98
CA MET A 12 -1.88 21.55 32.76
C MET A 12 -1.74 20.09 32.30
N VAL A 13 -0.58 19.44 32.54
CA VAL A 13 -0.37 18.05 32.12
C VAL A 13 -1.05 17.05 33.06
N PHE A 14 -1.18 17.36 34.36
CA PHE A 14 -1.85 16.46 35.31
C PHE A 14 -3.37 16.69 35.44
N GLY A 15 -3.91 17.81 34.93
CA GLY A 15 -5.34 18.10 34.95
C GLY A 15 -6.19 17.31 33.94
N LEU A 16 -5.58 16.59 32.99
CA LEU A 16 -6.28 15.95 31.87
C LEU A 16 -6.47 14.42 32.02
N VAL A 17 -6.42 13.87 33.24
CA VAL A 17 -6.52 12.41 33.48
C VAL A 17 -7.81 12.00 34.23
N ILE A 18 -8.73 12.91 34.58
CA ILE A 18 -9.91 12.58 35.43
C ILE A 18 -11.26 12.88 34.75
N SER A 19 -11.46 12.46 33.50
CA SER A 19 -12.79 12.57 32.88
C SER A 19 -13.06 11.56 31.76
N ILE A 20 -12.98 10.27 32.09
CA ILE A 20 -13.71 9.23 31.33
C ILE A 20 -14.68 8.52 32.30
N PRO A 21 -15.99 8.80 32.19
CA PRO A 21 -17.01 8.03 32.89
C PRO A 21 -17.09 6.61 32.32
N GLY A 22 -17.01 5.62 33.20
CA GLY A 22 -17.35 4.24 32.87
C GLY A 22 -18.86 4.08 32.66
N CYS A 23 -19.22 3.23 31.69
CA CYS A 23 -20.53 2.60 31.63
C CYS A 23 -20.31 1.09 31.52
N GLY A 24 -20.89 0.35 32.46
CA GLY A 24 -20.68 -1.07 32.66
C GLY A 24 -21.59 -1.97 31.83
N GLY A 25 -21.10 -3.20 31.64
CA GLY A 25 -21.75 -4.44 32.05
C GLY A 25 -23.02 -4.92 31.35
N SER A 26 -22.94 -6.09 30.71
CA SER A 26 -23.86 -7.24 30.78
C SER A 26 -23.50 -8.24 29.66
N SER A 27 -22.91 -9.40 29.95
CA SER A 27 -23.49 -10.65 30.46
C SER A 27 -24.08 -11.58 29.37
N GLY A 28 -23.65 -12.85 29.41
CA GLY A 28 -24.45 -14.00 28.97
C GLY A 28 -24.15 -14.57 27.58
N GLY A 29 -23.80 -15.87 27.55
CA GLY A 29 -23.99 -16.69 26.34
C GLY A 29 -22.93 -17.75 26.09
N GLY A 30 -22.80 -18.73 26.99
CA GLY A 30 -22.19 -20.00 26.63
C GLY A 30 -23.10 -20.79 25.69
N SER A 31 -22.52 -21.44 24.68
CA SER A 31 -23.10 -22.64 24.05
C SER A 31 -22.00 -23.43 23.34
N SER A 32 -21.81 -24.63 23.84
CA SER A 32 -21.02 -25.72 23.29
C SER A 32 -21.82 -26.48 22.22
N ARG A 33 -21.11 -27.13 21.28
CA ARG A 33 -21.45 -28.26 20.38
C ARG A 33 -20.95 -27.97 18.95
N SER A 34 -20.41 -28.88 18.15
CA SER A 34 -19.88 -30.24 18.28
C SER A 34 -19.36 -30.62 16.88
N SER A 35 -18.23 -31.32 16.83
CA SER A 35 -17.74 -32.28 15.81
C SER A 35 -18.54 -32.57 14.53
N SER A 36 -17.84 -32.45 13.38
CA SER A 36 -17.57 -33.40 12.24
C SER A 36 -18.69 -34.33 11.69
N PRO A 37 -18.58 -35.03 10.51
CA PRO A 37 -17.55 -35.09 9.45
C PRO A 37 -18.07 -35.14 7.97
N SER A 38 -17.12 -35.21 7.02
CA SER A 38 -17.07 -36.02 5.76
C SER A 38 -17.94 -35.75 4.52
N GLY A 39 -17.27 -35.86 3.35
CA GLY A 39 -17.81 -36.17 2.01
C GLY A 39 -17.58 -35.03 1.02
N GLY A 40 -16.99 -35.16 -0.17
CA GLY A 40 -16.58 -36.30 -0.99
C GLY A 40 -16.75 -35.93 -2.48
N GLY A 41 -15.80 -36.33 -3.34
CA GLY A 41 -15.89 -36.28 -4.82
C GLY A 41 -15.58 -34.90 -5.43
N GLY A 42 -14.76 -34.73 -6.46
CA GLY A 42 -14.38 -35.62 -7.56
C GLY A 42 -14.76 -34.92 -8.87
N GLY A 43 -13.79 -34.69 -9.77
CA GLY A 43 -14.10 -34.17 -11.11
C GLY A 43 -12.97 -33.39 -11.74
N GLY A 44 -12.13 -34.09 -12.50
CA GLY A 44 -11.11 -33.46 -13.36
C GLY A 44 -11.72 -32.76 -14.57
N SER A 45 -11.01 -31.75 -15.05
CA SER A 45 -11.18 -31.19 -16.39
C SER A 45 -9.80 -30.87 -16.96
N THR A 46 -9.30 -31.79 -17.77
CA THR A 46 -8.25 -31.57 -18.76
C THR A 46 -8.85 -30.76 -19.91
N GLY A 47 -8.54 -29.47 -19.95
CA GLY A 47 -8.83 -28.58 -21.08
C GLY A 47 -7.55 -28.22 -21.82
N THR A 48 -7.19 -29.02 -22.80
CA THR A 48 -6.12 -28.74 -23.77
C THR A 48 -6.65 -27.69 -24.76
N GLY A 49 -6.37 -26.42 -24.49
CA GLY A 49 -6.70 -25.30 -25.37
C GLY A 49 -5.48 -24.82 -26.14
N THR A 50 -5.37 -25.28 -27.38
CA THR A 50 -4.42 -24.87 -28.41
C THR A 50 -4.31 -23.35 -28.54
N GLY A 51 -3.07 -22.86 -28.51
CA GLY A 51 -2.73 -21.47 -28.73
C GLY A 51 -3.15 -20.99 -30.11
N THR A 52 -3.73 -19.79 -30.13
CA THR A 52 -3.81 -18.97 -31.34
C THR A 52 -3.07 -17.68 -31.01
N GLY A 53 -1.94 -17.46 -31.69
CA GLY A 53 -1.13 -16.26 -31.57
C GLY A 53 -1.96 -15.03 -31.95
N GLY A 54 -2.38 -14.28 -30.93
CA GLY A 54 -2.91 -12.93 -31.08
C GLY A 54 -1.74 -11.97 -31.22
N ASN A 55 -1.58 -11.44 -32.42
CA ASN A 55 -0.66 -10.38 -32.78
C ASN A 55 -0.75 -9.25 -31.73
N GLY A 56 0.35 -8.97 -31.04
CA GLY A 56 0.46 -7.98 -29.97
C GLY A 56 0.22 -6.57 -30.50
N GLY A 57 -1.04 -6.19 -30.61
CA GLY A 57 -1.44 -4.79 -30.62
C GLY A 57 -1.09 -4.23 -29.25
N GLY A 58 -0.13 -3.32 -29.20
CA GLY A 58 0.11 -2.48 -28.04
C GLY A 58 -1.19 -1.76 -27.71
N GLY A 59 -1.98 -2.38 -26.83
CA GLY A 59 -3.18 -1.80 -26.28
C GLY A 59 -2.73 -0.55 -25.55
N SER A 60 -2.98 0.61 -26.16
CA SER A 60 -2.92 1.88 -25.48
C SER A 60 -3.72 1.70 -24.20
N SER A 61 -3.03 1.66 -23.07
CA SER A 61 -3.63 1.55 -21.76
C SER A 61 -4.30 2.89 -21.47
N THR A 62 -5.43 3.15 -22.12
CA THR A 62 -6.43 4.10 -21.64
C THR A 62 -7.01 3.47 -20.38
N GLY A 63 -6.22 3.52 -19.31
CA GLY A 63 -6.68 3.17 -17.97
C GLY A 63 -7.89 4.03 -17.65
N ASP A 64 -8.78 3.47 -16.84
CA ASP A 64 -9.99 4.14 -16.37
C ASP A 64 -9.65 5.55 -15.86
N THR A 65 -10.19 6.60 -16.47
CA THR A 65 -9.88 8.00 -16.14
C THR A 65 -10.98 8.70 -15.37
N GLU A 66 -12.07 8.01 -15.03
CA GLU A 66 -13.26 8.65 -14.44
C GLU A 66 -13.26 8.59 -12.92
N ASN A 67 -12.90 7.43 -12.36
CA ASN A 67 -12.87 7.20 -10.91
C ASN A 67 -11.45 7.41 -10.34
N ASP A 68 -11.32 8.19 -9.28
CA ASP A 68 -10.06 8.45 -8.58
C ASP A 68 -10.10 8.04 -7.09
N ALA A 69 -11.18 7.41 -6.63
CA ALA A 69 -11.46 7.14 -5.23
C ALA A 69 -11.36 8.37 -4.31
N ASN A 70 -11.65 9.57 -4.84
CA ASN A 70 -11.47 10.86 -4.17
C ASN A 70 -10.02 11.15 -3.76
N THR A 71 -9.05 10.67 -4.53
CA THR A 71 -7.61 10.87 -4.28
C THR A 71 -7.00 12.02 -5.10
N GLY A 72 -7.72 12.51 -6.12
CA GLY A 72 -7.22 13.44 -7.12
C GLY A 72 -6.33 12.79 -8.19
N MET A 73 -6.14 11.47 -8.16
CA MET A 73 -5.33 10.72 -9.12
C MET A 73 -6.21 9.88 -10.04
N PHE A 74 -6.46 10.39 -11.24
CA PHE A 74 -7.36 9.76 -12.20
C PHE A 74 -6.68 8.68 -13.04
N THR A 75 -5.36 8.79 -13.23
CA THR A 75 -4.58 7.92 -14.12
C THR A 75 -3.41 7.25 -13.41
N ALA A 76 -2.89 6.18 -14.02
CA ALA A 76 -1.64 5.56 -13.58
C ALA A 76 -0.46 6.56 -13.63
N MET A 77 -0.50 7.52 -14.56
CA MET A 77 0.52 8.56 -14.67
C MET A 77 0.42 9.58 -13.52
N ASP A 78 -0.79 9.89 -13.03
CA ASP A 78 -0.97 10.75 -11.85
C ASP A 78 -0.36 10.11 -10.61
N MET A 79 -0.60 8.82 -10.39
CA MET A 79 0.02 8.07 -9.30
C MET A 79 1.54 7.95 -9.46
N PHE A 80 2.06 7.75 -10.69
CA PHE A 80 3.50 7.79 -10.94
C PHE A 80 4.11 9.15 -10.57
N ASN A 81 3.47 10.25 -10.99
CA ASN A 81 3.91 11.61 -10.69
C ASN A 81 3.85 11.88 -9.19
N PHE A 82 2.78 11.43 -8.53
CA PHE A 82 2.61 11.52 -7.08
C PHE A 82 3.72 10.78 -6.31
N VAL A 83 4.04 9.54 -6.70
CA VAL A 83 5.13 8.75 -6.08
C VAL A 83 6.49 9.45 -6.25
N ASN A 84 6.76 10.03 -7.41
CA ASN A 84 7.99 10.80 -7.63
C ASN A 84 8.03 12.10 -6.83
N ALA A 85 6.91 12.82 -6.75
CA ALA A 85 6.80 14.06 -5.98
C ALA A 85 7.04 13.79 -4.48
N ILE A 86 6.38 12.78 -3.90
CA ILE A 86 6.50 12.45 -2.48
C ILE A 86 7.89 11.89 -2.14
N ARG A 87 8.51 11.07 -3.00
CA ARG A 87 9.89 10.62 -2.79
C ARG A 87 10.89 11.79 -2.81
N THR A 88 10.65 12.78 -3.67
CA THR A 88 11.47 13.99 -3.76
C THR A 88 11.29 14.89 -2.55
N GLU A 89 10.05 15.09 -2.09
CA GLU A 89 9.74 15.87 -0.87
C GLU A 89 10.52 15.33 0.35
N TYR A 90 10.64 14.01 0.45
CA TYR A 90 11.31 13.32 1.56
C TYR A 90 12.78 12.96 1.30
N LEU A 91 13.41 13.60 0.31
CA LEU A 91 14.85 13.44 0.08
C LEU A 91 15.70 14.10 1.18
N HIS A 92 15.16 15.11 1.87
CA HIS A 92 15.95 16.02 2.71
C HIS A 92 16.32 15.47 4.10
N THR A 93 15.71 14.38 4.55
CA THR A 93 15.98 13.78 5.85
C THR A 93 16.74 12.47 5.67
N SER A 94 18.08 12.54 5.73
CA SER A 94 18.94 11.34 5.68
C SER A 94 18.59 10.31 6.75
N ASP A 95 17.98 10.77 7.85
CA ASP A 95 17.64 9.95 9.02
C ASP A 95 16.40 9.08 8.79
N ASP A 96 15.69 9.27 7.66
CA ASP A 96 14.45 8.56 7.35
C ASP A 96 14.63 7.42 6.35
N ILE A 97 15.81 7.21 5.75
CA ILE A 97 16.02 6.17 4.73
C ILE A 97 15.83 4.78 5.36
N PHE A 98 15.02 3.92 4.75
CA PHE A 98 14.60 2.65 5.34
C PHE A 98 14.93 1.47 4.43
N ASP A 99 15.58 0.44 4.97
CA ASP A 99 15.90 -0.81 4.27
C ASP A 99 15.13 -1.99 4.89
N GLY A 100 14.47 -2.80 4.07
CA GLY A 100 13.58 -3.88 4.48
C GLY A 100 12.09 -3.56 4.34
N TYR A 101 11.24 -4.57 4.56
CA TYR A 101 9.78 -4.38 4.54
C TYR A 101 9.31 -3.49 5.70
N PRO A 102 8.16 -2.79 5.56
CA PRO A 102 7.63 -1.92 6.61
C PRO A 102 7.60 -2.61 7.98
N TRP A 103 8.14 -1.92 9.00
CA TRP A 103 8.18 -2.40 10.39
C TRP A 103 9.05 -3.66 10.65
N LYS A 104 9.78 -4.13 9.64
CA LYS A 104 10.66 -5.31 9.72
C LYS A 104 12.11 -5.03 9.32
N GLY A 105 12.33 -3.85 8.76
CA GLY A 105 13.62 -3.33 8.35
C GLY A 105 14.29 -2.44 9.39
N GLU A 106 15.28 -1.68 8.93
CA GLU A 106 16.04 -0.72 9.73
C GLU A 106 16.25 0.59 8.98
N TYR A 107 16.48 1.67 9.74
CA TYR A 107 16.91 2.93 9.16
C TYR A 107 18.40 2.88 8.84
N VAL A 108 18.76 3.35 7.65
CA VAL A 108 20.14 3.35 7.14
C VAL A 108 20.53 4.74 6.67
N SER A 109 21.82 4.98 6.42
CA SER A 109 22.33 6.30 6.00
C SER A 109 22.56 6.42 4.49
N VAL A 110 22.45 5.33 3.74
CA VAL A 110 22.77 5.29 2.30
C VAL A 110 21.54 4.91 1.49
N ARG A 111 21.15 5.79 0.56
CA ARG A 111 20.11 5.53 -0.42
C ARG A 111 20.70 4.91 -1.68
N THR A 112 20.15 3.79 -2.12
CA THR A 112 20.58 3.03 -3.30
C THR A 112 19.53 3.07 -4.41
N TRP A 113 18.25 3.23 -4.07
CA TRP A 113 17.18 3.45 -5.03
C TRP A 113 17.15 4.90 -5.50
N SER A 114 16.80 5.14 -6.76
CA SER A 114 16.65 6.49 -7.30
C SER A 114 15.54 7.24 -6.57
N VAL A 115 15.76 8.50 -6.23
CA VAL A 115 14.71 9.35 -5.62
C VAL A 115 13.58 9.54 -6.62
N THR A 116 13.94 9.98 -7.83
CA THR A 116 13.04 10.08 -8.98
C THR A 116 13.18 8.81 -9.82
N MET A 117 12.07 8.11 -10.00
CA MET A 117 11.97 6.92 -10.81
C MET A 117 11.70 7.28 -12.28
N THR A 118 12.29 6.52 -13.19
CA THR A 118 12.02 6.61 -14.62
C THR A 118 10.82 5.74 -14.97
N LYS A 119 9.94 6.23 -15.83
CA LYS A 119 8.83 5.41 -16.36
C LYS A 119 9.38 4.28 -17.22
N ASP A 120 8.91 3.06 -16.96
CA ASP A 120 9.24 1.87 -17.77
C ASP A 120 7.96 1.22 -18.30
N ASP A 121 7.82 1.15 -19.62
CA ASP A 121 6.59 0.70 -20.28
C ASP A 121 6.28 -0.79 -20.04
N ALA A 122 7.32 -1.62 -19.87
CA ALA A 122 7.14 -3.03 -19.56
C ALA A 122 6.62 -3.21 -18.13
N LEU A 123 7.16 -2.46 -17.16
CA LEU A 123 6.67 -2.45 -15.79
C LEU A 123 5.25 -1.87 -15.70
N PHE A 124 4.91 -0.83 -16.48
CA PHE A 124 3.54 -0.30 -16.56
C PHE A 124 2.56 -1.37 -17.08
N SER A 125 2.94 -2.09 -18.13
CA SER A 125 2.12 -3.17 -18.69
C SER A 125 1.91 -4.30 -17.67
N GLU A 126 2.97 -4.69 -16.95
CA GLU A 126 2.90 -5.70 -15.90
C GLU A 126 2.05 -5.25 -14.71
N ALA A 127 2.21 -4.00 -14.26
CA ALA A 127 1.42 -3.42 -13.17
C ALA A 127 -0.06 -3.33 -13.55
N GLN A 128 -0.38 -2.96 -14.80
CA GLN A 128 -1.75 -2.92 -15.29
C GLN A 128 -2.38 -4.31 -15.38
N ALA A 129 -1.61 -5.32 -15.81
CA ALA A 129 -2.08 -6.71 -15.82
C ALA A 129 -2.41 -7.20 -14.40
N GLU A 130 -1.56 -6.89 -13.43
CA GLU A 130 -1.83 -7.21 -12.02
C GLU A 130 -3.07 -6.49 -11.50
N ALA A 131 -3.21 -5.19 -11.78
CA ALA A 131 -4.40 -4.42 -11.38
C ALA A 131 -5.68 -5.07 -11.94
N ASN A 132 -5.69 -5.41 -13.23
CA ASN A 132 -6.83 -6.09 -13.86
C ASN A 132 -7.12 -7.47 -13.23
N ALA A 133 -6.10 -8.22 -12.83
CA ALA A 133 -6.29 -9.48 -12.11
C ALA A 133 -6.96 -9.26 -10.75
N LEU A 134 -6.61 -8.21 -10.01
CA LEU A 134 -7.25 -7.84 -8.74
C LEU A 134 -8.71 -7.42 -8.93
N LYS A 135 -9.03 -6.66 -9.99
CA LYS A 135 -10.43 -6.37 -10.37
C LYS A 135 -11.23 -7.63 -10.68
N GLY A 136 -10.59 -8.64 -11.29
CA GLY A 136 -11.20 -9.94 -11.56
C GLY A 136 -11.43 -10.83 -10.33
N GLY A 137 -11.18 -10.33 -9.11
CA GLY A 137 -11.29 -11.10 -7.87
C GLY A 137 -10.02 -11.85 -7.48
N GLY A 138 -8.88 -11.56 -8.14
CA GLY A 138 -7.57 -12.05 -7.72
C GLY A 138 -7.19 -11.54 -6.33
N SER A 139 -6.31 -12.27 -5.66
CA SER A 139 -5.74 -11.84 -4.37
C SER A 139 -4.47 -11.02 -4.58
N PRO A 140 -4.25 -9.92 -3.81
CA PRO A 140 -2.98 -9.22 -3.78
C PRO A 140 -1.82 -10.15 -3.47
N LYS A 141 -0.71 -9.97 -4.20
CA LYS A 141 0.49 -10.76 -3.98
C LYS A 141 1.33 -10.18 -2.85
N GLY A 142 1.95 -11.07 -2.09
CA GLY A 142 2.89 -10.70 -1.03
C GLY A 142 2.27 -10.61 0.36
N GLU A 143 3.02 -9.99 1.26
CA GLU A 143 2.62 -9.80 2.64
C GLU A 143 1.75 -8.56 2.78
N ARG A 144 0.70 -8.64 3.61
CA ARG A 144 -0.18 -7.51 3.94
C ARG A 144 0.44 -6.64 5.04
N PHE A 145 0.61 -5.36 4.76
CA PHE A 145 1.03 -4.35 5.73
C PHE A 145 -0.13 -3.41 6.05
N GLY A 146 -0.50 -3.35 7.33
CA GLY A 146 -1.59 -2.49 7.81
C GLY A 146 -1.20 -1.02 7.92
N TYR A 147 -2.20 -0.16 8.10
CA TYR A 147 -2.01 1.23 8.48
C TYR A 147 -1.41 1.34 9.89
N GLN A 148 -0.42 2.22 10.09
CA GLN A 148 0.35 2.34 11.34
C GLN A 148 -0.51 2.44 12.62
N ASN A 149 -1.61 3.21 12.56
CA ASN A 149 -2.45 3.47 13.74
C ASN A 149 -3.78 2.68 13.73
N GLY A 150 -3.89 1.65 12.87
CA GLY A 150 -5.15 0.94 12.64
C GLY A 150 -6.19 1.76 11.85
N GLY A 151 -7.21 1.09 11.32
CA GLY A 151 -8.37 1.74 10.67
C GLY A 151 -8.15 2.37 9.29
N GLY A 152 -6.93 2.36 8.74
CA GLY A 152 -6.65 2.81 7.38
C GLY A 152 -6.51 1.69 6.36
N GLU A 153 -6.34 2.08 5.10
CA GLU A 153 -6.10 1.18 3.97
C GLU A 153 -4.74 0.46 4.12
N PRO A 154 -4.71 -0.88 4.01
CA PRO A 154 -3.47 -1.62 3.92
C PRO A 154 -2.89 -1.55 2.50
N PHE A 155 -1.64 -1.99 2.36
CA PHE A 155 -1.12 -2.46 1.07
C PHE A 155 -0.47 -3.83 1.22
N TRP A 156 -0.22 -4.48 0.10
CA TRP A 156 0.52 -5.73 0.02
C TRP A 156 1.82 -5.50 -0.71
N ALA A 157 2.90 -6.13 -0.26
CA ALA A 157 4.19 -5.98 -0.89
C ALA A 157 4.95 -7.31 -1.01
N GLN A 158 5.72 -7.45 -2.08
CA GLN A 158 6.60 -8.60 -2.31
C GLN A 158 7.80 -8.24 -3.19
N GLY A 159 8.81 -9.10 -3.17
CA GLY A 159 9.94 -9.05 -4.09
C GLY A 159 10.96 -7.95 -3.78
N LEU A 160 11.03 -7.49 -2.52
CA LEU A 160 11.98 -6.45 -2.13
C LEU A 160 13.43 -6.85 -2.47
N ASP A 161 13.80 -8.09 -2.13
CA ASP A 161 15.10 -8.71 -2.45
C ASP A 161 15.12 -9.38 -3.83
N SER A 162 14.42 -8.81 -4.80
CA SER A 162 14.38 -9.30 -6.18
C SER A 162 14.53 -8.14 -7.18
N PRO A 163 14.74 -8.40 -8.48
CA PRO A 163 14.79 -7.34 -9.50
C PRO A 163 13.55 -6.43 -9.51
N LYS A 164 12.39 -6.95 -9.07
CA LYS A 164 11.11 -6.22 -9.07
C LYS A 164 10.47 -6.23 -7.69
N TYR A 165 10.25 -5.05 -7.12
CA TYR A 165 9.48 -4.89 -5.89
C TYR A 165 8.08 -4.38 -6.22
N MET A 166 7.07 -5.16 -5.87
CA MET A 166 5.67 -4.87 -6.17
C MET A 166 4.94 -4.46 -4.90
N ILE A 167 4.16 -3.38 -5.00
CA ILE A 167 3.17 -2.96 -4.01
C ILE A 167 1.81 -2.92 -4.68
N SER A 168 0.77 -3.42 -4.01
CA SER A 168 -0.61 -3.21 -4.41
C SER A 168 -1.45 -2.71 -3.25
N GLY A 169 -2.33 -1.74 -3.49
CA GLY A 169 -3.21 -1.17 -2.46
C GLY A 169 -4.55 -0.78 -3.06
N LYS A 170 -5.62 -0.97 -2.28
CA LYS A 170 -6.97 -0.56 -2.65
C LYS A 170 -7.29 0.77 -1.99
N SER A 171 -7.55 1.79 -2.81
CA SER A 171 -8.06 3.07 -2.36
C SER A 171 -9.58 3.05 -2.40
N SER A 172 -10.26 3.34 -1.28
CA SER A 172 -11.72 3.30 -1.21
C SER A 172 -12.36 4.68 -1.26
N GLY A 173 -13.41 4.86 -2.06
CA GLY A 173 -14.16 6.12 -2.11
C GLY A 173 -14.77 6.53 -0.77
N SER A 174 -14.99 5.56 0.12
CA SER A 174 -15.52 5.77 1.48
C SER A 174 -14.63 6.60 2.41
N LEU A 175 -13.35 6.77 2.07
CA LEU A 175 -12.38 7.58 2.82
C LEU A 175 -12.23 8.99 2.24
N ASP A 176 -13.27 9.52 1.59
CA ASP A 176 -13.32 10.90 1.14
C ASP A 176 -12.99 11.88 2.29
N GLY A 177 -12.15 12.87 2.00
CA GLY A 177 -11.64 13.82 2.99
C GLY A 177 -10.70 13.24 4.06
N ASN A 178 -10.59 11.91 4.21
CA ASN A 178 -9.67 11.27 5.15
C ASN A 178 -8.36 10.88 4.48
N LEU A 179 -7.53 11.90 4.19
CA LEU A 179 -6.19 11.71 3.61
C LEU A 179 -5.26 10.89 4.54
N TYR A 180 -5.52 10.88 5.84
CA TYR A 180 -4.73 10.11 6.80
C TYR A 180 -5.02 8.62 6.70
N GLY A 181 -6.22 8.19 6.30
CA GLY A 181 -6.56 6.77 6.20
C GLY A 181 -6.00 6.06 4.97
N ARG A 182 -5.36 6.76 4.04
CA ARG A 182 -4.97 6.23 2.73
C ARG A 182 -3.65 5.46 2.75
N TRP A 183 -3.55 4.39 1.94
CA TRP A 183 -2.35 3.54 1.96
C TRP A 183 -1.12 4.21 1.33
N HIS A 184 -1.32 5.22 0.46
CA HIS A 184 -0.27 5.88 -0.32
C HIS A 184 0.07 7.30 0.16
N THR A 185 -0.47 7.77 1.28
CA THR A 185 -0.20 9.15 1.74
C THR A 185 0.99 9.21 2.68
N LYS A 186 1.65 10.38 2.74
CA LYS A 186 2.78 10.62 3.67
C LYS A 186 2.41 10.47 5.14
N ALA A 187 1.14 10.61 5.48
CA ALA A 187 0.62 10.36 6.82
C ALA A 187 0.79 8.90 7.26
N ASN A 188 0.81 7.97 6.31
CA ASN A 188 0.92 6.55 6.58
C ASN A 188 2.39 6.16 6.78
N GLY A 189 2.77 5.80 8.01
CA GLY A 189 4.11 5.28 8.31
C GLY A 189 4.49 4.04 7.50
N THR A 190 3.53 3.19 7.18
CA THR A 190 3.76 2.01 6.34
C THR A 190 4.10 2.40 4.90
N ALA A 191 3.44 3.43 4.35
CA ALA A 191 3.77 3.98 3.03
C ALA A 191 5.16 4.61 3.01
N ARG A 192 5.46 5.37 4.08
CA ARG A 192 6.75 6.01 4.29
C ARG A 192 7.87 4.99 4.22
N MET A 193 7.83 3.96 5.06
CA MET A 193 8.83 2.88 5.03
C MET A 193 8.79 2.14 3.70
N GLY A 194 7.61 1.70 3.25
CA GLY A 194 7.50 0.73 2.16
C GLY A 194 7.87 1.23 0.77
N TYR A 195 7.75 2.53 0.46
CA TYR A 195 8.21 3.03 -0.84
C TYR A 195 8.64 4.50 -0.87
N ILE A 196 8.39 5.32 0.15
CA ILE A 196 8.86 6.73 0.11
C ILE A 196 10.33 6.78 0.54
N TYR A 197 10.63 6.14 1.67
CA TYR A 197 11.93 6.05 2.30
C TYR A 197 12.73 4.84 1.81
N GLN A 198 12.06 3.92 1.13
CA GLN A 198 12.62 2.64 0.76
C GLN A 198 13.92 2.77 -0.03
N THR A 199 14.89 2.00 0.43
CA THR A 199 16.16 1.69 -0.20
C THR A 199 16.37 0.18 -0.19
N GLY A 200 17.56 -0.29 -0.60
CA GLY A 200 18.00 -1.66 -0.38
C GLY A 200 19.50 -1.75 -0.08
N THR A 201 19.94 -2.75 0.66
CA THR A 201 21.39 -3.05 0.81
C THR A 201 21.80 -4.39 0.17
N GLY A 202 20.85 -5.16 -0.35
CA GLY A 202 21.09 -6.45 -1.01
C GLY A 202 21.52 -6.37 -2.49
N GLN A 203 21.49 -7.53 -3.16
CA GLN A 203 21.87 -7.67 -4.58
C GLN A 203 21.03 -6.78 -5.52
N TYR A 204 19.76 -6.57 -5.19
CA TYR A 204 18.79 -5.84 -6.03
C TYR A 204 18.46 -4.46 -5.47
N ASN A 205 19.51 -3.70 -5.16
CA ASN A 205 19.42 -2.40 -4.50
C ASN A 205 19.40 -1.18 -5.44
N LYS A 206 19.33 -1.34 -6.76
CA LYS A 206 19.47 -0.23 -7.72
C LYS A 206 18.17 0.11 -8.44
N LYS A 207 17.04 0.06 -7.74
CA LYS A 207 15.75 0.33 -8.37
C LYS A 207 15.67 1.79 -8.81
N ASN A 208 15.47 2.00 -10.10
CA ASN A 208 15.51 3.28 -10.79
C ASN A 208 14.32 3.46 -11.76
N LYS A 209 13.48 2.44 -11.91
CA LYS A 209 12.29 2.42 -12.75
C LYS A 209 11.03 2.21 -11.92
N LEU A 210 9.91 2.72 -12.42
CA LEU A 210 8.59 2.52 -11.84
C LEU A 210 7.56 2.25 -12.95
N GLY A 211 6.81 1.16 -12.77
CA GLY A 211 5.56 0.87 -13.46
C GLY A 211 4.36 1.11 -12.55
N VAL A 212 3.28 1.68 -13.08
CA VAL A 212 2.03 1.89 -12.34
C VAL A 212 0.84 1.32 -13.10
N GLY A 213 0.01 0.55 -12.40
CA GLY A 213 -1.26 0.03 -12.89
C GLY A 213 -2.42 0.58 -12.07
N LYS A 214 -3.57 0.78 -12.73
CA LYS A 214 -4.79 1.29 -12.11
C LYS A 214 -5.99 0.51 -12.61
N THR A 215 -6.93 0.16 -11.75
CA THR A 215 -8.23 -0.35 -12.21
C THR A 215 -9.36 0.04 -11.25
N ASP A 216 -10.50 0.44 -11.81
CA ASP A 216 -11.74 0.72 -11.08
C ASP A 216 -12.47 -0.59 -10.75
N VAL A 217 -12.91 -0.76 -9.51
CA VAL A 217 -13.67 -1.94 -9.06
C VAL A 217 -15.11 -1.64 -8.63
N GLY A 218 -15.66 -0.48 -8.99
CA GLY A 218 -16.98 -0.03 -8.60
C GLY A 218 -16.97 0.74 -7.27
N ASP A 219 -18.12 1.34 -6.91
CA ASP A 219 -18.32 2.07 -5.64
C ASP A 219 -17.28 3.17 -5.34
N ASN A 220 -16.73 3.78 -6.40
CA ASN A 220 -15.63 4.74 -6.31
C ASN A 220 -14.36 4.15 -5.65
N ASP A 221 -14.10 2.85 -5.81
CA ASP A 221 -12.91 2.19 -5.31
C ASP A 221 -11.92 1.89 -6.45
N VAL A 222 -10.62 2.02 -6.16
CA VAL A 222 -9.55 1.82 -7.14
C VAL A 222 -8.48 0.88 -6.59
N TRP A 223 -8.06 -0.09 -7.38
CA TRP A 223 -6.80 -0.81 -7.15
C TRP A 223 -5.65 -0.10 -7.85
N TRP A 224 -4.58 0.09 -7.10
CA TRP A 224 -3.30 0.58 -7.58
C TRP A 224 -2.25 -0.50 -7.44
N VAL A 225 -1.38 -0.60 -8.44
CA VAL A 225 -0.19 -1.48 -8.41
C VAL A 225 1.03 -0.65 -8.78
N LEU A 226 2.05 -0.68 -7.93
CA LEU A 226 3.37 -0.08 -8.16
C LEU A 226 4.38 -1.20 -8.35
N ILE A 227 5.20 -1.15 -9.39
CA ILE A 227 6.32 -2.07 -9.58
C ILE A 227 7.60 -1.26 -9.74
N PHE A 228 8.49 -1.34 -8.75
CA PHE A 228 9.82 -0.76 -8.79
C PHE A 228 10.79 -1.77 -9.40
N GLY A 229 11.62 -1.34 -10.36
CA GLY A 229 12.58 -2.19 -11.06
C GLY A 229 13.95 -1.54 -11.27
N GLU A 230 14.93 -2.35 -11.68
CA GLU A 230 16.31 -1.96 -12.03
C GLU A 230 16.50 -1.77 -13.56
#